data_AF-A0A497TUP2-F1
#
_entry.id   AF-A0A497TUP2-F1
#
_cell.length_a   1.000
_cell.length_b   1.000
_cell.length_c   1.000
_cell.angle_alpha   90.00
_cell.angle_beta   90.00
_cell.angle_gamma   90.00
#
_symmetry.space_group_name_H-M   'P 1'
#
loop_
_entity.id
_entity.type
_entity.pdbx_description
1 polymer ?
#
loop_
_entity_poly.entity_id
_entity_poly.type
_entity_poly.pdbx_seq_one_letter_code
_entity_poly.pdbx_strand_id
1 'polypeptide(L)'
;MLVTDAASFDRFLETVRQPDVLQYAIMQRPDSGWVVELVTNVTYFLNAIIHHPIGCLNAQLPAYLYANRSIVVLAKNRQGKPYTDNLCLFRCLALHRRRLLTAPTALINATRLTTPALRLYADYNGGDGVVSPYAFAGVPLNDLDRVETCFETNVVVYRLMDPTTTIDGGSTAELVRRSLYRYPTTMNVNLYDTHYSYIPAVSRYTRSYLCSKCGDSLWRTASKLRRHEATCEGGVRHVFPGGVYRPTPSVFQQLDDEGICVPDHLRYYPYKATFDFECYFDDSDLPADSPKCRWIARHELLSVSIASNVPGHEAAQCFVTTGDSNDLARRLIVALEAVSEAACAALRPSYDRVFEAIEALDAEWRAAAGTDKTPYTALAERLWKHLRQLPVLGFNSGKYDLNVVKKYITPLLLIDGQP
;
A
#
# COMPACT_ATOMS: atom_id res chain seq x y z
N MET A 1 5.99 16.49 -1.33
CA MET A 1 7.28 16.68 -2.02
C MET A 1 8.17 15.49 -1.70
N LEU A 2 8.83 14.89 -2.70
CA LEU A 2 9.79 13.81 -2.46
C LEU A 2 11.13 14.41 -2.03
N VAL A 3 11.62 14.05 -0.85
CA VAL A 3 12.93 14.48 -0.35
C VAL A 3 13.94 13.39 -0.70
N THR A 4 14.85 13.69 -1.61
CA THR A 4 15.83 12.74 -2.18
C THR A 4 17.27 13.02 -1.78
N ASP A 5 17.56 14.27 -1.38
CA ASP A 5 18.89 14.77 -1.04
C ASP A 5 18.81 16.00 -0.10
N ALA A 6 19.95 16.44 0.42
CA ALA A 6 20.02 17.58 1.35
C ALA A 6 19.48 18.88 0.72
N ALA A 7 19.76 19.16 -0.55
CA ALA A 7 19.26 20.36 -1.22
C ALA A 7 17.73 20.30 -1.44
N SER A 8 17.17 19.12 -1.69
CA SER A 8 15.73 18.89 -1.72
C SER A 8 15.12 19.02 -0.32
N PHE A 9 15.84 18.64 0.73
CA PHE A 9 15.40 18.88 2.09
C PHE A 9 15.41 20.37 2.42
N ASP A 10 16.44 21.11 2.01
CA ASP A 10 16.51 22.55 2.17
C ASP A 10 15.40 23.26 1.38
N ARG A 11 15.12 22.84 0.14
CA ARG A 11 13.96 23.32 -0.63
C ARG A 11 12.64 22.97 0.04
N PHE A 12 12.52 21.81 0.68
CA PHE A 12 11.34 21.45 1.46
C PHE A 12 11.21 22.38 2.67
N LEU A 13 12.31 22.62 3.40
CA LEU A 13 12.35 23.55 4.53
C LEU A 13 12.02 24.97 4.08
N GLU A 14 12.51 25.42 2.94
CA GLU A 14 12.15 26.71 2.33
C GLU A 14 10.67 26.72 1.97
N THR A 15 10.13 25.67 1.34
CA THR A 15 8.69 25.55 1.04
C THR A 15 7.82 25.52 2.30
N VAL A 16 8.35 25.03 3.41
CA VAL A 16 7.69 25.05 4.71
C VAL A 16 7.81 26.42 5.38
N ARG A 17 8.89 27.17 5.10
CA ARG A 17 9.16 28.52 5.64
C ARG A 17 8.56 29.66 4.81
N GLN A 18 8.29 29.42 3.53
CA GLN A 18 7.86 30.44 2.55
C GLN A 18 6.39 30.86 2.64
N PRO A 19 5.42 29.98 2.95
CA PRO A 19 4.09 30.42 3.28
C PRO A 19 4.15 31.07 4.65
N ASP A 20 3.69 32.31 4.74
CA ASP A 20 3.13 32.77 6.00
C ASP A 20 1.94 31.85 6.29
N VAL A 21 2.17 30.82 7.10
CA VAL A 21 1.19 29.77 7.41
C VAL A 21 -0.08 30.40 7.99
N LEU A 22 0.07 31.54 8.68
CA LEU A 22 -1.03 32.34 9.17
C LEU A 22 -1.78 32.98 7.99
N GLN A 23 -1.10 33.68 7.10
CA GLN A 23 -1.72 34.27 5.91
C GLN A 23 -2.35 33.22 4.98
N TYR A 24 -1.71 32.07 4.79
CA TYR A 24 -2.27 30.94 4.06
C TYR A 24 -3.57 30.47 4.73
N ALA A 25 -3.58 30.30 6.05
CA ALA A 25 -4.76 29.90 6.82
C ALA A 25 -5.87 30.96 6.78
N ILE A 26 -5.54 32.25 6.80
CA ILE A 26 -6.46 33.37 6.62
C ILE A 26 -7.07 33.34 5.21
N MET A 27 -6.24 33.14 4.18
CA MET A 27 -6.69 33.07 2.78
C MET A 27 -7.50 31.81 2.46
N GLN A 28 -7.47 30.76 3.29
CA GLN A 28 -8.36 29.61 3.11
C GLN A 28 -9.83 29.95 3.38
N ARG A 29 -10.13 31.01 4.15
CA ARG A 29 -11.51 31.43 4.47
C ARG A 29 -11.67 32.96 4.49
N PRO A 30 -11.56 33.63 3.33
CA PRO A 30 -11.59 35.10 3.26
C PRO A 30 -12.92 35.71 3.70
N ASP A 31 -14.02 34.96 3.59
CA ASP A 31 -15.39 35.48 3.80
C ASP A 31 -15.99 35.12 5.17
N SER A 32 -15.20 34.57 6.10
CA SER A 32 -15.69 34.20 7.42
C SER A 32 -15.54 35.33 8.44
N GLY A 33 -16.51 35.49 9.36
CA GLY A 33 -16.44 36.48 10.44
C GLY A 33 -15.36 36.22 11.51
N TRP A 34 -14.59 35.13 11.35
CA TRP A 34 -13.51 34.71 12.25
C TRP A 34 -12.20 34.66 11.46
N VAL A 35 -11.16 35.30 11.97
CA VAL A 35 -9.83 35.30 11.33
C VAL A 35 -8.90 34.40 12.14
N VAL A 36 -8.07 33.60 11.47
CA VAL A 36 -7.02 32.83 12.15
C VAL A 36 -6.04 33.83 12.74
N GLU A 37 -6.03 33.94 14.06
CA GLU A 37 -5.22 34.93 14.79
C GLU A 37 -3.79 34.43 15.03
N LEU A 38 -3.62 33.15 15.35
CA LEU A 38 -2.31 32.58 15.66
C LEU A 38 -2.26 31.06 15.44
N VAL A 39 -1.15 30.58 14.88
CA VAL A 39 -0.79 29.14 14.84
C VAL A 39 0.30 28.91 15.88
N THR A 40 -0.04 28.25 17.00
CA THR A 40 0.87 28.14 18.15
C THR A 40 1.89 27.02 18.02
N ASN A 41 1.53 25.91 17.37
CA ASN A 41 2.39 24.74 17.24
C ASN A 41 2.18 24.04 15.90
N VAL A 42 3.28 23.63 15.26
CA VAL A 42 3.26 22.81 14.06
C VAL A 42 4.12 21.57 14.31
N THR A 43 3.60 20.39 13.98
CA THR A 43 4.32 19.11 14.09
C THR A 43 4.39 18.44 12.73
N TYR A 44 5.59 18.09 12.30
CA TYR A 44 5.83 17.38 11.05
C TYR A 44 6.11 15.91 11.33
N PHE A 45 5.43 15.02 10.61
CA PHE A 45 5.68 13.58 10.67
C PHE A 45 6.44 13.15 9.41
N LEU A 46 7.64 12.59 9.60
CA LEU A 46 8.48 12.06 8.54
C LEU A 46 8.36 10.52 8.56
N ASN A 47 7.81 9.94 7.51
CA ASN A 47 7.72 8.50 7.35
C ASN A 47 8.60 8.07 6.19
N ALA A 48 9.40 7.01 6.38
CA ALA A 48 10.12 6.38 5.28
C ALA A 48 9.11 5.73 4.33
N ILE A 49 9.30 5.92 3.03
CA ILE A 49 8.47 5.27 1.99
C ILE A 49 8.71 3.75 2.05
N ILE A 50 7.65 2.97 1.80
CA ILE A 50 7.75 1.51 1.66
C ILE A 50 8.81 1.19 0.59
N HIS A 51 9.68 0.21 0.85
CA HIS A 51 10.84 -0.14 0.01
C HIS A 51 12.00 0.87 0.03
N HIS A 52 12.20 1.56 1.15
CA HIS A 52 13.39 2.40 1.34
C HIS A 52 14.68 1.60 1.12
N PRO A 53 15.61 2.09 0.25
CA PRO A 53 16.90 1.44 0.04
C PRO A 53 17.69 1.33 1.33
N ILE A 54 18.28 0.16 1.59
CA ILE A 54 19.11 -0.06 2.78
C ILE A 54 20.58 -0.04 2.36
N GLY A 55 21.23 1.04 2.76
CA GLY A 55 22.64 1.32 2.62
C GLY A 55 22.97 2.52 3.49
N CYS A 56 24.16 2.52 4.11
CA CYS A 56 24.50 3.56 5.06
C CYS A 56 25.86 4.19 4.75
N LEU A 57 25.79 5.38 4.15
CA LEU A 57 26.91 6.30 4.02
C LEU A 57 27.27 6.83 5.42
N ASN A 58 28.54 6.70 5.84
CA ASN A 58 29.00 7.22 7.14
C ASN A 58 28.18 6.74 8.36
N ALA A 59 27.88 5.44 8.41
CA ALA A 59 27.04 4.84 9.45
C ALA A 59 27.40 5.27 10.89
N GLN A 60 26.49 6.03 11.52
CA GLN A 60 26.53 6.36 12.93
C GLN A 60 25.65 5.37 13.69
N LEU A 61 26.30 4.40 14.32
CA LEU A 61 25.61 3.31 15.00
C LEU A 61 25.72 3.48 16.53
N PRO A 62 24.72 3.05 17.30
CA PRO A 62 24.77 3.10 18.76
C PRO A 62 25.96 2.33 19.35
N ALA A 63 26.43 2.80 20.51
CA ALA A 63 27.53 2.18 21.25
C ALA A 63 27.29 0.69 21.55
N TYR A 64 26.04 0.28 21.78
CA TYR A 64 25.72 -1.11 22.08
C TYR A 64 25.97 -2.05 20.89
N LEU A 65 25.86 -1.56 19.64
CA LEU A 65 26.19 -2.36 18.45
C LEU A 65 27.70 -2.53 18.30
N TYR A 66 28.48 -1.48 18.58
CA TYR A 66 29.95 -1.54 18.59
C TYR A 66 30.51 -2.43 19.71
N ALA A 67 29.87 -2.41 20.88
CA ALA A 67 30.25 -3.24 22.02
C ALA A 67 29.87 -4.72 21.83
N ASN A 68 28.89 -5.03 20.96
CA ASN A 68 28.41 -6.38 20.76
C ASN A 68 29.37 -7.22 19.89
N ARG A 69 30.17 -8.08 20.52
CA ARG A 69 31.14 -8.99 19.86
C ARG A 69 30.50 -10.01 18.90
N SER A 70 29.18 -10.15 18.92
CA SER A 70 28.43 -11.04 18.03
C SER A 70 27.94 -10.33 16.78
N ILE A 71 28.25 -9.04 16.60
CA ILE A 71 28.00 -8.25 15.42
C ILE A 71 29.33 -7.81 14.83
N VAL A 72 29.52 -8.03 13.53
CA VAL A 72 30.58 -7.35 12.78
C VAL A 72 29.95 -6.16 12.11
N VAL A 73 30.21 -4.99 12.69
CA VAL A 73 29.50 -3.74 12.38
C VAL A 73 29.73 -3.24 10.95
N LEU A 74 30.93 -3.43 10.38
CA LEU A 74 31.24 -3.05 8.99
C LEU A 74 31.00 -1.56 8.64
N ALA A 75 31.06 -0.65 9.62
CA ALA A 75 30.93 0.80 9.41
C ALA A 75 32.22 1.49 8.94
N LYS A 76 33.39 0.88 9.23
CA LYS A 76 34.71 1.46 8.96
C LYS A 76 35.60 0.50 8.18
N ASN A 77 36.48 1.08 7.36
CA ASN A 77 37.48 0.35 6.60
C ASN A 77 38.71 -0.03 7.46
N ARG A 78 39.71 -0.67 6.84
CA ARG A 78 40.95 -1.10 7.52
C ARG A 78 41.72 0.04 8.19
N GLN A 79 41.64 1.24 7.64
CA GLN A 79 42.32 2.45 8.13
C GLN A 79 41.49 3.16 9.21
N GLY A 80 40.37 2.59 9.64
CA GLY A 80 39.46 3.22 10.60
C GLY A 80 38.59 4.33 10.01
N LYS A 81 38.69 4.60 8.70
CA LYS A 81 37.83 5.60 8.03
C LYS A 81 36.44 5.01 7.77
N PRO A 82 35.36 5.77 8.00
CA PRO A 82 34.01 5.34 7.64
C PRO A 82 33.91 4.96 6.16
N TYR A 83 33.02 4.02 5.85
CA TYR A 83 32.65 3.76 4.46
C TYR A 83 31.75 4.87 3.93
N THR A 84 32.02 5.30 2.70
CA THR A 84 31.34 6.40 2.00
C THR A 84 30.53 5.87 0.82
N ASP A 85 29.97 4.67 0.95
CA ASP A 85 29.14 4.02 -0.06
C ASP A 85 28.09 3.13 0.62
N ASN A 86 27.07 2.74 -0.13
CA ASN A 86 25.92 1.97 0.37
C ASN A 86 26.10 0.45 0.26
N LEU A 87 27.34 -0.05 0.20
CA LEU A 87 27.64 -1.47 -0.06
C LEU A 87 27.71 -2.35 1.20
N CYS A 88 27.08 -1.94 2.32
CA CYS A 88 27.13 -2.66 3.59
C CYS A 88 26.66 -4.13 3.48
N LEU A 89 25.62 -4.40 2.68
CA LEU A 89 25.15 -5.77 2.42
C LEU A 89 26.19 -6.61 1.68
N PHE A 90 26.83 -6.07 0.64
CA PHE A 90 27.86 -6.78 -0.11
C PHE A 90 29.11 -7.03 0.74
N ARG A 91 29.41 -6.16 1.71
CA ARG A 91 30.46 -6.42 2.71
C ARG A 91 30.09 -7.58 3.62
N CYS A 92 28.83 -7.66 4.05
CA CYS A 92 28.33 -8.82 4.80
C CYS A 92 28.51 -10.11 3.98
N LEU A 93 28.13 -10.09 2.71
CA LEU A 93 28.24 -11.24 1.81
C LEU A 93 29.69 -11.64 1.54
N ALA A 94 30.57 -10.67 1.30
CA ALA A 94 32.00 -10.91 1.14
C ALA A 94 32.60 -11.57 2.39
N LEU A 95 32.19 -11.10 3.58
CA LEU A 95 32.64 -11.70 4.83
C LEU A 95 32.08 -13.11 5.02
N HIS A 96 30.81 -13.33 4.67
CA HIS A 96 30.16 -14.64 4.72
C HIS A 96 30.90 -15.67 3.86
N ARG A 97 31.14 -15.35 2.58
CA ARG A 97 31.88 -16.20 1.64
C ARG A 97 33.28 -16.54 2.15
N ARG A 98 33.99 -15.57 2.73
CA ARG A 98 35.28 -15.83 3.38
C ARG A 98 35.17 -16.84 4.52
N ARG A 99 34.12 -16.76 5.36
CA ARG A 99 33.96 -17.74 6.46
C ARG A 99 33.69 -19.14 5.97
N LEU A 100 32.95 -19.30 4.88
CA LEU A 100 32.69 -20.60 4.29
C LEU A 100 33.97 -21.26 3.74
N LEU A 101 34.92 -20.45 3.26
CA LEU A 101 36.18 -20.92 2.68
C LEU A 101 37.30 -21.16 3.72
N THR A 102 37.11 -20.73 4.97
CA THR A 102 38.12 -20.85 6.03
C THR A 102 37.71 -21.86 7.09
N ALA A 103 38.68 -22.51 7.73
CA ALA A 103 38.41 -23.42 8.85
C ALA A 103 37.58 -22.74 9.97
N PRO A 104 36.66 -23.45 10.65
CA PRO A 104 35.72 -22.87 11.62
C PRO A 104 36.35 -22.06 12.77
N THR A 105 37.62 -22.32 13.07
CA THR A 105 38.40 -21.71 14.16
C THR A 105 39.25 -20.52 13.71
N ALA A 106 39.35 -20.23 12.41
CA ALA A 106 40.18 -19.16 11.90
C ALA A 106 39.60 -17.77 12.27
N LEU A 107 40.46 -16.89 12.78
CA LEU A 107 40.09 -15.49 12.99
C LEU A 107 39.99 -14.81 11.62
N ILE A 108 38.76 -14.57 11.16
CA ILE A 108 38.56 -13.97 9.85
C ILE A 108 38.70 -12.46 9.98
N ASN A 109 39.71 -11.95 9.29
CA ASN A 109 39.96 -10.53 9.23
C ASN A 109 38.84 -9.84 8.44
N ALA A 110 37.99 -9.11 9.16
CA ALA A 110 36.94 -8.26 8.57
C ALA A 110 37.50 -7.00 7.90
N THR A 111 38.82 -6.78 7.96
CA THR A 111 39.48 -5.71 7.21
C THR A 111 39.78 -6.19 5.78
N ARG A 112 39.72 -5.29 4.80
CA ARG A 112 39.84 -5.56 3.35
C ARG A 112 38.58 -6.16 2.69
N LEU A 113 37.40 -5.61 3.00
CA LEU A 113 36.14 -5.98 2.33
C LEU A 113 35.77 -5.05 1.16
N THR A 114 36.50 -3.96 0.93
CA THR A 114 36.21 -2.99 -0.14
C THR A 114 36.23 -3.63 -1.54
N THR A 115 37.35 -4.25 -1.94
CA THR A 115 37.47 -4.85 -3.28
C THR A 115 36.49 -6.03 -3.49
N PRO A 116 36.33 -6.98 -2.54
CA PRO A 116 35.32 -8.02 -2.68
C PRO A 116 33.89 -7.48 -2.78
N ALA A 117 33.53 -6.48 -1.97
CA ALA A 117 32.19 -5.89 -1.99
C ALA A 117 31.91 -5.20 -3.33
N LEU A 118 32.90 -4.50 -3.90
CA LEU A 118 32.78 -3.90 -5.24
C LEU A 118 32.58 -4.93 -6.35
N ARG A 119 33.26 -6.07 -6.27
CA ARG A 119 33.07 -7.17 -7.24
C ARG A 119 31.66 -7.75 -7.15
N LEU A 120 31.21 -8.06 -5.92
CA LEU A 120 29.85 -8.55 -5.69
C LEU A 120 28.80 -7.54 -6.16
N TYR A 121 29.02 -6.25 -5.88
CA TYR A 121 28.16 -5.19 -6.40
C TYR A 121 28.11 -5.18 -7.93
N ALA A 122 29.27 -5.29 -8.60
CA ALA A 122 29.32 -5.34 -10.05
C ALA A 122 28.56 -6.56 -10.61
N ASP A 123 28.72 -7.73 -9.98
CA ASP A 123 27.97 -8.95 -10.35
C ASP A 123 26.45 -8.75 -10.19
N TYR A 124 26.02 -8.07 -9.12
CA TYR A 124 24.62 -7.75 -8.86
C TYR A 124 24.04 -6.70 -9.81
N ASN A 125 24.87 -5.78 -10.31
CA ASN A 125 24.45 -4.65 -11.17
C ASN A 125 24.68 -4.91 -12.67
N GLY A 126 25.32 -6.02 -13.05
CA GLY A 126 25.79 -6.29 -14.42
C GLY A 126 24.74 -6.61 -15.49
N GLY A 127 23.49 -6.19 -15.32
CA GLY A 127 22.40 -6.41 -16.30
C GLY A 127 21.67 -5.15 -16.78
N ASP A 128 21.56 -4.11 -15.94
CA ASP A 128 20.83 -2.87 -16.25
C ASP A 128 21.68 -1.67 -15.83
N GLY A 129 21.91 -0.73 -16.74
CA GLY A 129 22.49 0.61 -16.54
C GLY A 129 23.55 0.71 -15.44
N VAL A 130 24.85 0.77 -15.79
CA VAL A 130 25.95 0.84 -14.81
C VAL A 130 25.80 2.05 -13.88
N VAL A 131 25.25 1.82 -12.69
CA VAL A 131 25.20 2.81 -11.61
C VAL A 131 26.56 2.79 -10.93
N SER A 132 27.18 3.95 -10.76
CA SER A 132 28.41 4.07 -9.97
C SER A 132 28.18 3.52 -8.56
N PRO A 133 29.13 2.77 -7.96
CA PRO A 133 28.99 2.28 -6.58
C PRO A 133 28.72 3.39 -5.54
N TYR A 134 29.14 4.63 -5.85
CA TYR A 134 28.90 5.81 -5.02
C TYR A 134 27.50 6.42 -5.20
N ALA A 135 26.85 6.14 -6.34
CA ALA A 135 25.48 6.56 -6.64
C ALA A 135 24.45 5.46 -6.31
N PHE A 136 24.91 4.27 -5.91
CA PHE A 136 24.04 3.17 -5.52
C PHE A 136 23.28 3.49 -4.24
N ALA A 137 21.95 3.34 -4.26
CA ALA A 137 21.10 3.70 -3.12
C ALA A 137 21.12 2.66 -1.98
N GLY A 138 21.56 1.42 -2.24
CA GLY A 138 21.43 0.32 -1.29
C GLY A 138 20.45 -0.75 -1.78
N VAL A 139 20.27 -1.81 -0.99
CA VAL A 139 19.37 -2.93 -1.33
C VAL A 139 18.18 -2.94 -0.36
N PRO A 140 16.95 -2.65 -0.81
CA PRO A 140 15.76 -2.72 0.04
C PRO A 140 15.45 -4.17 0.45
N LEU A 141 14.67 -4.36 1.52
CA LEU A 141 14.32 -5.70 2.03
C LEU A 141 13.66 -6.61 1.00
N ASN A 142 12.88 -6.02 0.07
CA ASN A 142 12.16 -6.76 -0.96
C ASN A 142 13.07 -7.26 -2.09
N ASP A 143 14.21 -6.61 -2.31
CA ASP A 143 15.18 -7.01 -3.33
C ASP A 143 16.16 -8.06 -2.82
N LEU A 144 16.06 -8.46 -1.54
CA LEU A 144 16.90 -9.50 -0.98
C LEU A 144 16.70 -10.85 -1.68
N ASP A 145 15.52 -11.14 -2.24
CA ASP A 145 15.31 -12.33 -3.06
C ASP A 145 16.22 -12.33 -4.31
N ARG A 146 16.42 -11.17 -4.94
CA ARG A 146 17.35 -11.01 -6.07
C ARG A 146 18.79 -11.24 -5.65
N VAL A 147 19.18 -10.76 -4.46
CA VAL A 147 20.51 -11.02 -3.88
C VAL A 147 20.69 -12.51 -3.60
N GLU A 148 19.69 -13.16 -3.01
CA GLU A 148 19.72 -14.61 -2.73
C GLU A 148 19.94 -15.41 -4.03
N THR A 149 19.22 -15.05 -5.10
CA THR A 149 19.38 -15.68 -6.42
C THR A 149 20.70 -15.39 -7.09
N CYS A 150 21.16 -14.13 -7.09
CA CYS A 150 22.41 -13.74 -7.73
C CYS A 150 23.64 -14.45 -7.13
N PHE A 151 23.58 -14.80 -5.84
CA PHE A 151 24.74 -15.29 -5.10
C PHE A 151 24.58 -16.67 -4.47
N GLU A 152 23.44 -17.32 -4.70
CA GLU A 152 23.08 -18.62 -4.16
C GLU A 152 23.31 -18.71 -2.64
N THR A 153 22.86 -17.68 -1.92
CA THR A 153 23.06 -17.54 -0.46
C THR A 153 21.79 -17.00 0.16
N ASN A 154 21.17 -17.74 1.10
CA ASN A 154 19.99 -17.28 1.82
C ASN A 154 20.32 -16.06 2.70
N VAL A 155 19.43 -15.07 2.78
CA VAL A 155 19.64 -13.89 3.63
C VAL A 155 18.55 -13.79 4.69
N VAL A 156 18.95 -13.86 5.96
CA VAL A 156 18.04 -13.69 7.11
C VAL A 156 18.39 -12.39 7.81
N VAL A 157 17.38 -11.54 8.03
CA VAL A 157 17.54 -10.20 8.61
C VAL A 157 16.96 -10.17 10.01
N TYR A 158 17.77 -9.79 10.97
CA TYR A 158 17.38 -9.54 12.35
C TYR A 158 17.54 -8.06 12.70
N ARG A 159 16.85 -7.60 13.73
CA ARG A 159 17.07 -6.28 14.35
C ARG A 159 17.30 -6.47 15.83
N LEU A 160 18.45 -6.00 16.34
CA LEU A 160 18.74 -6.07 17.77
C LEU A 160 18.03 -4.92 18.48
N MET A 161 17.22 -5.25 19.49
CA MET A 161 16.56 -4.25 20.31
C MET A 161 17.58 -3.53 21.20
N ASP A 162 17.33 -2.25 21.48
CA ASP A 162 18.14 -1.49 22.42
C ASP A 162 18.07 -2.16 23.81
N PRO A 163 19.21 -2.56 24.41
CA PRO A 163 19.23 -3.20 25.73
C PRO A 163 18.55 -2.39 26.84
N THR A 164 18.44 -1.06 26.68
CA THR A 164 17.75 -0.18 27.65
C THR A 164 16.23 -0.29 27.58
N THR A 165 15.70 -0.80 26.48
CA THR A 165 14.25 -0.98 26.25
C THR A 165 13.77 -2.40 26.56
N THR A 166 14.68 -3.33 26.84
CA THR A 166 14.32 -4.73 27.15
C THR A 166 14.16 -4.93 28.65
N ILE A 167 13.05 -5.58 29.03
CA ILE A 167 12.64 -5.78 30.44
C ILE A 167 13.72 -6.52 31.26
N ASP A 168 14.48 -7.41 30.63
CA ASP A 168 15.46 -8.28 31.29
C ASP A 168 16.93 -7.86 31.09
N GLY A 169 17.20 -6.74 30.42
CA GLY A 169 18.57 -6.30 30.05
C GLY A 169 19.35 -7.27 29.14
N GLY A 170 18.68 -8.32 28.65
CA GLY A 170 19.24 -9.33 27.76
C GLY A 170 19.21 -8.91 26.29
N SER A 171 20.13 -9.47 25.49
CA SER A 171 20.12 -9.33 24.03
C SER A 171 18.90 -10.01 23.43
N THR A 172 17.93 -9.19 23.03
CA THR A 172 16.68 -9.58 22.34
C THR A 172 16.74 -9.07 20.91
N ALA A 173 16.33 -9.91 19.96
CA ALA A 173 16.27 -9.52 18.55
C ALA A 173 14.91 -9.84 17.93
N GLU A 174 14.46 -8.95 17.05
CA GLU A 174 13.33 -9.14 16.16
C GLU A 174 13.79 -9.86 14.88
N LEU A 175 12.97 -10.76 14.37
CA LEU A 175 13.16 -11.32 13.03
C LEU A 175 12.45 -10.43 12.01
N VAL A 176 13.22 -9.61 11.27
CA VAL A 176 12.69 -8.65 10.30
C VAL A 176 12.31 -9.33 8.98
N ARG A 177 13.16 -10.25 8.50
CA ARG A 177 12.91 -11.02 7.27
C ARG A 177 13.49 -12.42 7.38
N ARG A 178 12.71 -13.39 6.92
CA ARG A 178 13.13 -14.78 6.76
C ARG A 178 13.35 -15.10 5.28
N SER A 179 14.46 -15.76 4.94
CA SER A 179 14.66 -16.36 3.61
C SER A 179 13.79 -17.61 3.43
N LEU A 180 13.50 -17.96 2.19
CA LEU A 180 12.84 -19.21 1.81
C LEU A 180 13.76 -20.42 1.87
N TYR A 181 15.04 -20.24 2.22
CA TYR A 181 16.05 -21.30 2.36
C TYR A 181 16.25 -22.13 1.08
N ARG A 182 16.24 -21.46 -0.08
CA ARG A 182 16.42 -22.11 -1.40
C ARG A 182 17.84 -22.61 -1.64
N TYR A 183 18.82 -22.06 -0.90
CA TYR A 183 20.25 -22.29 -1.12
C TYR A 183 20.90 -23.01 0.06
N PRO A 184 22.07 -23.66 -0.13
CA PRO A 184 22.71 -24.44 0.93
C PRO A 184 23.33 -23.59 2.05
N THR A 185 23.64 -22.32 1.79
CA THR A 185 24.32 -21.43 2.75
C THR A 185 23.39 -20.32 3.21
N THR A 186 23.53 -19.89 4.46
CA THR A 186 22.69 -18.84 5.06
C THR A 186 23.53 -17.76 5.72
N MET A 187 23.42 -16.55 5.20
CA MET A 187 23.96 -15.34 5.77
C MET A 187 22.93 -14.71 6.71
N ASN A 188 23.35 -14.39 7.94
CA ASN A 188 22.54 -13.65 8.91
C ASN A 188 23.08 -12.23 9.02
N VAL A 189 22.19 -11.23 8.96
CA VAL A 189 22.54 -9.81 9.07
C VAL A 189 21.69 -9.11 10.13
N ASN A 190 22.28 -8.13 10.81
CA ASN A 190 21.60 -7.20 11.69
C ASN A 190 21.28 -5.93 10.91
N LEU A 191 20.02 -5.51 10.93
CA LEU A 191 19.55 -4.24 10.44
C LEU A 191 19.45 -3.24 11.58
N TYR A 192 20.10 -2.09 11.44
CA TYR A 192 19.88 -0.92 12.28
C TYR A 192 19.71 0.29 11.37
N ASP A 193 18.55 0.95 11.46
CA ASP A 193 18.14 2.02 10.54
C ASP A 193 18.34 1.59 9.07
N THR A 194 19.25 2.22 8.33
CA THR A 194 19.59 1.90 6.93
C THR A 194 20.89 1.10 6.77
N HIS A 195 21.41 0.47 7.82
CA HIS A 195 22.70 -0.24 7.79
C HIS A 195 22.59 -1.73 8.07
N TYR A 196 23.23 -2.54 7.21
CA TYR A 196 23.44 -3.97 7.46
C TYR A 196 24.80 -4.24 8.13
N SER A 197 24.75 -4.97 9.24
CA SER A 197 25.92 -5.55 9.91
C SER A 197 25.89 -7.06 9.83
N TYR A 198 27.05 -7.72 9.82
CA TYR A 198 27.11 -9.17 9.67
C TYR A 198 26.97 -9.88 11.02
N ILE A 199 26.18 -10.96 11.08
CA ILE A 199 26.00 -11.80 12.27
C ILE A 199 26.73 -13.13 12.05
N PRO A 200 27.88 -13.37 12.71
CA PRO A 200 28.63 -14.62 12.58
C PRO A 200 27.90 -15.85 13.10
N ALA A 201 27.20 -15.71 14.22
CA ALA A 201 26.53 -16.80 14.90
C ALA A 201 25.31 -16.25 15.64
N VAL A 202 24.12 -16.63 15.20
CA VAL A 202 22.86 -16.12 15.77
C VAL A 202 22.73 -16.48 17.26
N SER A 203 23.23 -17.65 17.67
CA SER A 203 23.24 -18.11 19.07
C SER A 203 24.03 -17.20 20.03
N ARG A 204 25.01 -16.44 19.52
CA ARG A 204 25.77 -15.46 20.30
C ARG A 204 25.19 -14.06 20.18
N TYR A 205 24.42 -13.80 19.13
CA TYR A 205 23.84 -12.49 18.81
C TYR A 205 22.61 -12.18 19.64
N THR A 206 21.73 -13.17 19.84
CA THR A 206 20.52 -13.01 20.66
C THR A 206 20.23 -14.26 21.48
N ARG A 207 19.68 -14.06 22.69
CA ARG A 207 19.22 -15.16 23.57
C ARG A 207 17.70 -15.35 23.53
N SER A 208 16.99 -14.38 22.97
CA SER A 208 15.54 -14.34 22.84
C SER A 208 15.14 -13.70 21.50
N TYR A 209 14.02 -14.17 20.94
CA TYR A 209 13.50 -13.71 19.66
C TYR A 209 12.11 -13.11 19.89
N LEU A 210 11.93 -11.86 19.50
CA LEU A 210 10.65 -11.14 19.61
C LEU A 210 9.77 -11.42 18.40
N CYS A 211 8.47 -11.61 18.65
CA CYS A 211 7.48 -11.79 17.59
C CYS A 211 7.22 -10.49 16.82
N SER A 212 7.38 -10.54 15.51
CA SER A 212 7.14 -9.40 14.60
C SER A 212 5.66 -9.02 14.47
N LYS A 213 4.74 -9.96 14.76
CA LYS A 213 3.29 -9.76 14.61
C LYS A 213 2.65 -9.13 15.84
N CYS A 214 2.87 -9.70 17.02
CA CYS A 214 2.24 -9.23 18.25
C CYS A 214 3.11 -8.27 19.07
N GLY A 215 4.41 -8.13 18.77
CA GLY A 215 5.30 -7.22 19.49
C GLY A 215 5.65 -7.61 20.93
N ASP A 216 4.88 -8.52 21.57
CA ASP A 216 4.97 -8.78 23.01
C ASP A 216 5.55 -10.15 23.38
N SER A 217 5.50 -11.13 22.46
CA SER A 217 5.90 -12.51 22.77
C SER A 217 7.38 -12.78 22.50
N LEU A 218 8.10 -13.27 23.52
CA LEU A 218 9.52 -13.67 23.45
C LEU A 218 9.71 -15.18 23.38
N TRP A 219 10.65 -15.62 22.53
CA TRP A 219 10.95 -17.03 22.32
C TRP A 219 12.43 -17.33 22.47
N ARG A 220 12.80 -18.47 23.08
CA ARG A 220 14.22 -18.86 23.25
C ARG A 220 14.91 -19.32 21.96
N THR A 221 14.15 -19.70 20.93
CA THR A 221 14.70 -20.17 19.65
C THR A 221 13.88 -19.66 18.46
N ALA A 222 14.55 -19.41 17.34
CA ALA A 222 13.92 -18.96 16.10
C ALA A 222 12.89 -19.95 15.53
N SER A 223 13.03 -21.25 15.83
CA SER A 223 12.06 -22.29 15.43
C SER A 223 10.75 -22.19 16.23
N LYS A 224 10.84 -21.94 17.54
CA LYS A 224 9.65 -21.71 18.37
C LYS A 224 8.94 -20.41 17.98
N LEU A 225 9.71 -19.34 17.74
CA LEU A 225 9.16 -18.10 17.19
C LEU A 225 8.41 -18.37 15.89
N ARG A 226 8.98 -19.13 14.95
CA ARG A 226 8.33 -19.46 13.68
C ARG A 226 6.98 -20.15 13.86
N ARG A 227 6.94 -21.15 14.75
CA ARG A 227 5.70 -21.90 15.05
C ARG A 227 4.63 -20.97 15.62
N HIS A 228 5.04 -20.06 16.49
CA HIS A 228 4.15 -19.04 17.00
C HIS A 228 3.71 -18.07 15.92
N GLU A 229 4.61 -17.49 15.13
CA GLU A 229 4.25 -16.55 14.06
C GLU A 229 3.28 -17.17 13.04
N ALA A 230 3.34 -18.47 12.81
CA ALA A 230 2.39 -19.18 11.95
C ALA A 230 0.95 -19.14 12.49
N THR A 231 0.77 -19.21 13.81
CA THR A 231 -0.55 -19.16 14.46
C THR A 231 -0.87 -17.84 15.15
N CYS A 232 0.08 -16.90 15.22
CA CYS A 232 -0.05 -15.63 15.93
C CYS A 232 -1.11 -14.75 15.25
N GLU A 233 -2.05 -14.26 16.04
CA GLU A 233 -3.18 -13.41 15.64
C GLU A 233 -2.97 -11.93 16.02
N GLY A 234 -1.88 -11.60 16.72
CA GLY A 234 -1.60 -10.22 17.13
C GLY A 234 -1.25 -9.27 15.98
N GLY A 235 -0.97 -9.80 14.78
CA GLY A 235 -0.82 -9.00 13.56
C GLY A 235 -2.14 -8.92 12.80
N VAL A 236 -2.47 -7.75 12.25
CA VAL A 236 -3.66 -7.53 11.40
C VAL A 236 -3.62 -8.52 10.22
N ARG A 237 -4.51 -9.53 10.24
CA ARG A 237 -4.65 -10.50 9.15
C ARG A 237 -5.64 -9.96 8.13
N HIS A 238 -5.14 -9.50 6.98
CA HIS A 238 -5.95 -9.51 5.76
C HIS A 238 -6.02 -10.96 5.27
N VAL A 239 -7.04 -11.69 5.72
CA VAL A 239 -7.29 -13.05 5.23
C VAL A 239 -7.86 -12.92 3.83
N PHE A 240 -7.04 -13.19 2.82
CA PHE A 240 -7.53 -13.47 1.48
C PHE A 240 -8.06 -14.91 1.51
N PRO A 241 -9.37 -15.15 1.38
CA PRO A 241 -9.88 -16.51 1.30
C PRO A 241 -9.25 -17.16 0.07
N GLY A 242 -8.36 -18.12 0.29
CA GLY A 242 -7.64 -18.77 -0.78
C GLY A 242 -8.60 -19.39 -1.80
N GLY A 243 -8.32 -19.14 -3.07
CA GLY A 243 -8.90 -19.76 -4.25
C GLY A 243 -7.90 -19.60 -5.40
N VAL A 244 -7.96 -20.43 -6.43
CA VAL A 244 -7.29 -20.09 -7.69
C VAL A 244 -7.98 -18.82 -8.18
N TYR A 245 -7.34 -17.66 -8.03
CA TYR A 245 -7.86 -16.41 -8.58
C TYR A 245 -7.87 -16.57 -10.09
N ARG A 246 -9.02 -17.01 -10.60
CA ARG A 246 -9.39 -16.86 -12.00
C ARG A 246 -10.12 -15.53 -12.03
N PRO A 247 -9.58 -14.51 -12.71
CA PRO A 247 -10.32 -13.28 -12.93
C PRO A 247 -11.70 -13.66 -13.45
N THR A 248 -12.77 -13.18 -12.82
CA THR A 248 -14.11 -13.39 -13.35
C THR A 248 -14.11 -12.81 -14.76
N PRO A 249 -14.39 -13.61 -15.81
CA PRO A 249 -14.33 -13.11 -17.17
C PRO A 249 -15.32 -11.95 -17.31
N SER A 250 -14.89 -10.88 -17.97
CA SER A 250 -15.78 -9.78 -18.31
C SER A 250 -16.91 -10.28 -19.22
N VAL A 251 -17.99 -9.51 -19.35
CA VAL A 251 -19.05 -9.86 -20.29
C VAL A 251 -18.53 -9.96 -21.73
N PHE A 252 -17.57 -9.11 -22.09
CA PHE A 252 -16.94 -9.13 -23.42
C PHE A 252 -16.08 -10.37 -23.64
N GLN A 253 -15.36 -10.85 -22.62
CA GLN A 253 -14.61 -12.10 -22.72
C GLN A 253 -15.52 -13.32 -22.93
N GLN A 254 -16.68 -13.36 -22.29
CA GLN A 254 -17.66 -14.42 -22.53
C GLN A 254 -18.30 -14.33 -23.91
N LEU A 255 -18.54 -13.12 -24.41
CA LEU A 255 -19.01 -12.94 -25.78
C LEU A 255 -17.97 -13.42 -26.80
N ASP A 256 -16.69 -13.11 -26.56
CA ASP A 256 -15.58 -13.59 -27.39
C ASP A 256 -15.48 -15.14 -27.38
N ASP A 257 -15.69 -15.80 -26.23
CA ASP A 257 -15.69 -17.27 -26.11
C ASP A 257 -16.80 -17.92 -26.96
N GLU A 258 -17.93 -17.25 -27.16
CA GLU A 258 -19.04 -17.68 -28.02
C GLU A 258 -18.90 -17.19 -29.48
N GLY A 259 -17.78 -16.54 -29.82
CA GLY A 259 -17.52 -16.03 -31.17
C GLY A 259 -18.21 -14.69 -31.51
N ILE A 260 -18.81 -14.02 -30.54
CA ILE A 260 -19.47 -12.71 -30.71
C ILE A 260 -18.46 -11.59 -30.45
N CYS A 261 -17.83 -11.10 -31.53
CA CYS A 261 -16.83 -10.05 -31.44
C CYS A 261 -17.47 -8.65 -31.26
N VAL A 262 -17.29 -8.04 -30.08
CA VAL A 262 -17.64 -6.63 -29.82
C VAL A 262 -16.44 -5.72 -30.15
N PRO A 263 -16.61 -4.68 -31.00
CA PRO A 263 -15.55 -3.72 -31.29
C PRO A 263 -14.97 -3.05 -30.04
N ASP A 264 -13.66 -2.81 -30.00
CA ASP A 264 -12.95 -2.28 -28.83
C ASP A 264 -13.52 -0.96 -28.31
N HIS A 265 -13.94 -0.05 -29.19
CA HIS A 265 -14.50 1.24 -28.80
C HIS A 265 -15.85 1.10 -28.06
N LEU A 266 -16.57 -0.01 -28.23
CA LEU A 266 -17.79 -0.35 -27.49
C LEU A 266 -17.49 -1.16 -26.22
N ARG A 267 -16.23 -1.51 -25.94
CA ARG A 267 -15.88 -2.19 -24.67
C ARG A 267 -15.67 -1.21 -23.52
N TYR A 268 -15.57 0.08 -23.80
CA TYR A 268 -15.41 1.15 -22.82
C TYR A 268 -16.75 1.89 -22.62
N TYR A 269 -17.17 2.02 -21.36
CA TYR A 269 -18.40 2.73 -21.02
C TYR A 269 -18.20 4.25 -21.18
N PRO A 270 -18.90 4.93 -22.11
CA PRO A 270 -18.59 6.33 -22.47
C PRO A 270 -19.21 7.36 -21.51
N TYR A 271 -20.20 6.94 -20.72
CA TYR A 271 -20.97 7.81 -19.86
C TYR A 271 -20.52 7.75 -18.40
N LYS A 272 -20.67 8.86 -17.67
CA LYS A 272 -20.35 8.98 -16.27
C LYS A 272 -21.12 10.13 -15.63
N ALA A 273 -21.33 10.01 -14.32
CA ALA A 273 -21.82 11.11 -13.49
C ALA A 273 -20.79 11.45 -12.40
N THR A 274 -20.87 12.67 -11.91
CA THR A 274 -20.09 13.16 -10.78
C THR A 274 -21.02 13.76 -9.74
N PHE A 275 -20.68 13.62 -8.46
CA PHE A 275 -21.40 14.30 -7.39
C PHE A 275 -20.45 14.96 -6.39
N ASP A 276 -20.99 15.95 -5.69
CA ASP A 276 -20.33 16.68 -4.60
C ASP A 276 -21.34 17.03 -3.52
N PHE A 277 -20.96 16.86 -2.25
CA PHE A 277 -21.83 17.14 -1.10
C PHE A 277 -21.30 18.34 -0.32
N GLU A 278 -22.23 19.20 0.08
CA GLU A 278 -21.98 20.20 1.11
C GLU A 278 -22.63 19.76 2.40
N CYS A 279 -21.97 20.05 3.51
CA CYS A 279 -22.45 19.73 4.85
C CYS A 279 -22.50 20.98 5.72
N TYR A 280 -23.44 21.02 6.65
CA TYR A 280 -23.45 22.01 7.73
C TYR A 280 -23.16 21.33 9.08
N PHE A 281 -22.80 22.15 10.06
CA PHE A 281 -22.53 21.70 11.42
C PHE A 281 -23.78 21.82 12.26
N ASP A 282 -24.18 20.71 12.85
CA ASP A 282 -25.28 20.63 13.81
C ASP A 282 -24.70 20.37 15.21
N ASP A 283 -24.91 21.28 16.14
CA ASP A 283 -24.44 21.17 17.53
C ASP A 283 -25.53 20.60 18.47
N SER A 284 -26.69 20.22 17.93
CA SER A 284 -27.74 19.56 18.68
C SER A 284 -27.48 18.05 18.85
N ASP A 285 -28.04 17.48 19.92
CA ASP A 285 -28.02 16.03 20.21
C ASP A 285 -26.63 15.36 20.13
N LEU A 286 -25.59 16.07 20.58
CA LEU A 286 -24.23 15.55 20.63
C LEU A 286 -24.05 14.51 21.74
N PRO A 287 -23.18 13.50 21.54
CA PRO A 287 -22.82 12.57 22.61
C PRO A 287 -22.15 13.30 23.78
N ALA A 288 -22.21 12.71 24.98
CA ALA A 288 -21.53 13.27 26.14
C ALA A 288 -20.00 13.29 25.95
N ASP A 289 -19.36 14.34 26.43
CA ASP A 289 -17.90 14.48 26.42
C ASP A 289 -17.23 13.39 27.29
N SER A 290 -15.99 13.06 26.93
CA SER A 290 -15.10 12.22 27.72
C SER A 290 -13.86 13.02 28.16
N PRO A 291 -13.07 12.56 29.15
CA PRO A 291 -11.86 13.26 29.58
C PRO A 291 -10.81 13.50 28.46
N LYS A 292 -10.91 12.81 27.32
CA LYS A 292 -9.97 12.91 26.18
C LYS A 292 -10.62 13.37 24.87
N CYS A 293 -11.94 13.56 24.83
CA CYS A 293 -12.66 13.87 23.60
C CYS A 293 -13.88 14.73 23.90
N ARG A 294 -13.98 15.87 23.21
CA ARG A 294 -15.11 16.80 23.27
C ARG A 294 -15.87 16.78 21.94
N TRP A 295 -17.18 16.61 21.99
CA TRP A 295 -18.04 16.69 20.82
C TRP A 295 -18.42 18.15 20.58
N ILE A 296 -18.16 18.67 19.37
CA ILE A 296 -18.39 20.08 19.03
C ILE A 296 -19.56 20.24 18.07
N ALA A 297 -19.65 19.37 17.06
CA ALA A 297 -20.74 19.36 16.10
C ALA A 297 -20.78 18.02 15.33
N ARG A 298 -21.93 17.74 14.73
CA ARG A 298 -22.19 16.67 13.76
C ARG A 298 -22.16 17.27 12.36
N HIS A 299 -21.74 16.47 11.39
CA HIS A 299 -21.87 16.84 9.98
C HIS A 299 -23.20 16.31 9.45
N GLU A 300 -24.07 17.21 9.04
CA GLU A 300 -25.34 16.89 8.39
C GLU A 300 -25.37 17.43 6.96
N LEU A 301 -26.08 16.73 6.08
CA LEU A 301 -26.05 17.03 4.65
C LEU A 301 -26.84 18.31 4.36
N LEU A 302 -26.17 19.29 3.74
CA LEU A 302 -26.76 20.56 3.33
C LEU A 302 -27.29 20.49 1.90
N SER A 303 -26.47 20.01 0.97
CA SER A 303 -26.84 19.90 -0.43
C SER A 303 -26.00 18.87 -1.15
N VAL A 304 -26.49 18.41 -2.30
CA VAL A 304 -25.74 17.57 -3.22
C VAL A 304 -25.92 18.07 -4.63
N SER A 305 -24.80 18.22 -5.33
CA SER A 305 -24.77 18.59 -6.75
C SER A 305 -24.38 17.38 -7.59
N ILE A 306 -25.02 17.23 -8.76
CA ILE A 306 -24.75 16.15 -9.73
C ILE A 306 -24.49 16.79 -11.08
N ALA A 307 -23.48 16.29 -11.80
CA ALA A 307 -23.26 16.59 -13.20
C ALA A 307 -23.00 15.29 -13.98
N SER A 308 -23.37 15.23 -15.25
CA SER A 308 -23.12 14.06 -16.09
C SER A 308 -22.74 14.45 -17.51
N ASN A 309 -22.21 13.50 -18.28
CA ASN A 309 -22.04 13.64 -19.73
C ASN A 309 -23.09 12.84 -20.53
N VAL A 310 -24.20 12.45 -19.90
CA VAL A 310 -25.27 11.66 -20.53
C VAL A 310 -26.21 12.60 -21.29
N PRO A 311 -26.56 12.28 -22.55
CA PRO A 311 -27.51 13.06 -23.33
C PRO A 311 -28.84 13.28 -22.59
N GLY A 312 -29.28 14.54 -22.49
CA GLY A 312 -30.50 14.92 -21.77
C GLY A 312 -30.30 15.13 -20.26
N HIS A 313 -29.09 14.87 -19.73
CA HIS A 313 -28.73 15.02 -18.32
C HIS A 313 -27.40 15.78 -18.13
N GLU A 314 -27.00 16.60 -19.10
CA GLU A 314 -25.74 17.35 -19.07
C GLU A 314 -25.79 18.54 -18.11
N ALA A 315 -26.98 19.08 -17.85
CA ALA A 315 -27.17 20.20 -16.93
C ALA A 315 -26.92 19.75 -15.49
N ALA A 316 -26.09 20.51 -14.77
CA ALA A 316 -25.85 20.25 -13.36
C ALA A 316 -27.14 20.46 -12.55
N GLN A 317 -27.42 19.52 -11.66
CA GLN A 317 -28.56 19.56 -10.75
C GLN A 317 -28.05 19.73 -9.33
N CYS A 318 -28.63 20.64 -8.56
CA CYS A 318 -28.30 20.83 -7.15
C CYS A 318 -29.56 20.64 -6.31
N PHE A 319 -29.49 19.72 -5.35
CA PHE A 319 -30.54 19.47 -4.39
C PHE A 319 -30.12 20.02 -3.05
N VAL A 320 -30.98 20.83 -2.42
CA VAL A 320 -30.77 21.35 -1.07
C VAL A 320 -31.64 20.57 -0.09
N THR A 321 -31.10 20.33 1.10
CA THR A 321 -31.77 19.63 2.20
C THR A 321 -33.01 20.39 2.67
N THR A 322 -34.02 19.64 3.11
CA THR A 322 -35.18 20.19 3.85
C THR A 322 -35.05 19.93 5.36
N GLY A 323 -33.86 19.56 5.83
CA GLY A 323 -33.59 19.13 7.21
C GLY A 323 -33.58 17.61 7.40
N ASP A 324 -33.75 16.83 6.33
CA ASP A 324 -33.60 15.36 6.35
C ASP A 324 -32.50 14.90 5.39
N SER A 325 -31.37 14.49 5.96
CA SER A 325 -30.23 13.94 5.21
C SER A 325 -30.57 12.64 4.47
N ASN A 326 -31.55 11.85 4.91
CA ASN A 326 -31.98 10.64 4.19
C ASN A 326 -32.74 10.99 2.92
N ASP A 327 -33.63 11.98 2.97
CA ASP A 327 -34.34 12.47 1.78
C ASP A 327 -33.36 12.97 0.72
N LEU A 328 -32.36 13.75 1.15
CA LEU A 328 -31.34 14.27 0.23
C LEU A 328 -30.53 13.13 -0.43
N ALA A 329 -30.14 12.11 0.35
CA ALA A 329 -29.47 10.92 -0.19
C ALA A 329 -30.37 10.13 -1.16
N ARG A 330 -31.68 10.00 -0.88
CA ARG A 330 -32.63 9.36 -1.79
C ARG A 330 -32.77 10.12 -3.10
N ARG A 331 -32.88 11.45 -3.05
CA ARG A 331 -32.97 12.30 -4.25
C ARG A 331 -31.72 12.18 -5.13
N LEU A 332 -30.54 12.05 -4.52
CA LEU A 332 -29.32 11.72 -5.26
C LEU A 332 -29.44 10.39 -6.00
N ILE A 333 -29.85 9.31 -5.32
CA ILE A 333 -29.96 7.98 -5.92
C ILE A 333 -30.96 7.98 -7.08
N VAL A 334 -32.16 8.54 -6.87
CA VAL A 334 -33.19 8.66 -7.91
C VAL A 334 -32.67 9.43 -9.13
N ALA A 335 -31.94 10.53 -8.89
CA ALA A 335 -31.36 11.31 -9.99
C ALA A 335 -30.28 10.50 -10.75
N LEU A 336 -29.41 9.75 -10.06
CA LEU A 336 -28.40 8.90 -10.68
C LEU A 336 -29.02 7.71 -11.44
N GLU A 337 -30.12 7.15 -10.94
CA GLU A 337 -30.87 6.09 -11.63
C GLU A 337 -31.47 6.60 -12.93
N ALA A 338 -32.09 7.79 -12.92
CA ALA A 338 -32.61 8.42 -14.14
C ALA A 338 -31.48 8.67 -15.17
N VAL A 339 -30.31 9.14 -14.72
CA VAL A 339 -29.13 9.30 -15.57
C VAL A 339 -28.66 7.95 -16.14
N SER A 340 -28.69 6.89 -15.33
CA SER A 340 -28.32 5.53 -15.75
C SER A 340 -29.28 4.97 -16.79
N GLU A 341 -30.58 5.19 -16.63
CA GLU A 341 -31.59 4.79 -17.62
C GLU A 341 -31.41 5.50 -18.96
N ALA A 342 -31.15 6.81 -18.92
CA ALA A 342 -30.86 7.59 -20.13
C ALA A 342 -29.56 7.11 -20.82
N ALA A 343 -28.51 6.81 -20.04
CA ALA A 343 -27.26 6.26 -20.56
C ALA A 343 -27.48 4.88 -21.22
N CYS A 344 -28.25 4.01 -20.59
CA CYS A 344 -28.59 2.70 -21.11
C CYS A 344 -29.40 2.81 -22.42
N ALA A 345 -30.39 3.70 -22.47
CA ALA A 345 -31.19 3.96 -23.67
C ALA A 345 -30.33 4.48 -24.82
N ALA A 346 -29.36 5.36 -24.54
CA ALA A 346 -28.43 5.88 -25.54
C ALA A 346 -27.43 4.83 -26.03
N LEU A 347 -27.03 3.87 -25.18
CA LEU A 347 -26.10 2.80 -25.55
C LEU A 347 -26.76 1.65 -26.32
N ARG A 348 -28.00 1.30 -25.98
CA ARG A 348 -28.67 0.09 -26.47
C ARG A 348 -28.57 -0.11 -27.99
N PRO A 349 -28.83 0.90 -28.86
CA PRO A 349 -28.77 0.71 -30.30
C PRO A 349 -27.40 0.22 -30.82
N SER A 350 -26.31 0.62 -30.16
CA SER A 350 -24.95 0.21 -30.54
C SER A 350 -24.66 -1.28 -30.26
N TYR A 351 -25.51 -1.95 -29.48
CA TYR A 351 -25.38 -3.36 -29.12
C TYR A 351 -26.49 -4.24 -29.70
N ASP A 352 -27.41 -3.71 -30.50
CA ASP A 352 -28.54 -4.50 -31.04
C ASP A 352 -28.05 -5.76 -31.78
N ARG A 353 -27.02 -5.63 -32.64
CA ARG A 353 -26.39 -6.76 -33.32
C ARG A 353 -25.77 -7.80 -32.38
N VAL A 354 -25.29 -7.36 -31.21
CA VAL A 354 -24.71 -8.26 -30.19
C VAL A 354 -25.84 -9.05 -29.53
N PHE A 355 -26.97 -8.40 -29.21
CA PHE A 355 -28.14 -9.09 -28.67
C PHE A 355 -28.76 -10.06 -29.69
N GLU A 356 -28.90 -9.66 -30.95
CA GLU A 356 -29.36 -10.53 -32.04
C GLU A 356 -28.46 -11.77 -32.18
N ALA A 357 -27.14 -11.62 -32.07
CA ALA A 357 -26.21 -12.74 -32.12
C ALA A 357 -26.36 -13.69 -30.93
N ILE A 358 -26.58 -13.16 -29.71
CA ILE A 358 -26.85 -13.98 -28.52
C ILE A 358 -28.17 -14.74 -28.70
N GLU A 359 -29.22 -14.08 -29.18
CA GLU A 359 -30.54 -14.69 -29.43
C GLU A 359 -30.48 -15.80 -30.49
N ALA A 360 -29.67 -15.63 -31.54
CA ALA A 360 -29.45 -16.65 -32.56
C ALA A 360 -28.78 -17.91 -31.97
N LEU A 361 -27.71 -17.75 -31.19
CA LEU A 361 -27.05 -18.87 -30.50
C LEU A 361 -28.00 -19.55 -29.50
N ASP A 362 -28.81 -18.76 -28.80
CA ASP A 362 -29.82 -19.26 -27.87
C ASP A 362 -30.87 -20.14 -28.57
N ALA A 363 -31.34 -19.72 -29.73
CA ALA A 363 -32.30 -20.49 -30.54
C ALA A 363 -31.69 -21.81 -31.07
N GLU A 364 -30.46 -21.76 -31.59
CA GLU A 364 -29.72 -22.94 -32.05
C GLU A 364 -29.51 -23.96 -30.91
N TRP A 365 -29.13 -23.47 -29.73
CA TRP A 365 -28.96 -24.31 -28.55
C TRP A 365 -30.25 -24.98 -28.10
N ARG A 366 -31.37 -24.24 -28.05
CA ARG A 366 -32.67 -24.83 -27.66
C ARG A 366 -33.13 -25.89 -28.65
N ALA A 367 -32.93 -25.65 -29.95
CA ALA A 367 -33.26 -26.63 -30.99
C ALA A 367 -32.46 -27.93 -30.85
N ALA A 368 -31.19 -27.85 -30.45
CA ALA A 368 -30.32 -29.01 -30.28
C ALA A 368 -30.50 -29.74 -28.93
N ALA A 369 -30.64 -28.99 -27.83
CA ALA A 369 -30.60 -29.54 -26.47
C ALA A 369 -31.98 -29.91 -25.89
N GLY A 370 -33.08 -29.42 -26.48
CA GLY A 370 -34.45 -29.73 -26.04
C GLY A 370 -34.77 -29.26 -24.61
N THR A 371 -34.07 -28.24 -24.11
CA THR A 371 -34.24 -27.65 -22.77
C THR A 371 -34.39 -26.14 -22.87
N ASP A 372 -35.25 -25.57 -22.01
CA ASP A 372 -35.47 -24.12 -21.93
C ASP A 372 -34.33 -23.37 -21.22
N LYS A 373 -33.53 -24.08 -20.40
CA LYS A 373 -32.40 -23.48 -19.68
C LYS A 373 -31.18 -23.39 -20.58
N THR A 374 -30.76 -22.16 -20.88
CA THR A 374 -29.62 -21.88 -21.74
C THR A 374 -28.60 -20.95 -21.06
N PRO A 375 -27.31 -21.09 -21.37
CA PRO A 375 -26.29 -20.16 -20.89
C PRO A 375 -26.44 -18.75 -21.49
N TYR A 376 -27.06 -18.66 -22.67
CA TYR A 376 -27.22 -17.41 -23.44
C TYR A 376 -28.22 -16.44 -22.80
N THR A 377 -29.24 -16.94 -22.10
CA THR A 377 -30.15 -16.09 -21.31
C THR A 377 -29.36 -15.31 -20.24
N ALA A 378 -28.48 -16.00 -19.51
CA ALA A 378 -27.63 -15.37 -18.50
C ALA A 378 -26.58 -14.42 -19.13
N LEU A 379 -26.07 -14.74 -20.32
CA LEU A 379 -25.13 -13.88 -21.04
C LEU A 379 -25.79 -12.56 -21.48
N ALA A 380 -27.01 -12.64 -22.03
CA ALA A 380 -27.82 -11.47 -22.38
C ALA A 380 -28.13 -10.60 -21.16
N GLU A 381 -28.54 -11.21 -20.03
CA GLU A 381 -28.79 -10.51 -18.77
C GLU A 381 -27.53 -9.79 -18.25
N ARG A 382 -26.36 -10.43 -18.34
CA ARG A 382 -25.08 -9.82 -17.94
C ARG A 382 -24.70 -8.64 -18.83
N LEU A 383 -24.91 -8.73 -20.13
CA LEU A 383 -24.70 -7.61 -21.05
C LEU A 383 -25.66 -6.47 -20.76
N TRP A 384 -26.94 -6.78 -20.55
CA TRP A 384 -27.95 -5.80 -20.15
C TRP A 384 -27.60 -5.10 -18.84
N LYS A 385 -27.17 -5.85 -17.83
CA LYS A 385 -26.70 -5.29 -16.55
C LYS A 385 -25.49 -4.37 -16.76
N HIS A 386 -24.56 -4.72 -17.65
CA HIS A 386 -23.43 -3.85 -17.97
C HIS A 386 -23.88 -2.52 -18.59
N LEU A 387 -24.85 -2.53 -19.51
CA LEU A 387 -25.39 -1.29 -20.11
C LEU A 387 -26.11 -0.39 -19.08
N ARG A 388 -26.73 -0.99 -18.07
CA ARG A 388 -27.41 -0.30 -16.95
C ARG A 388 -26.48 0.19 -15.83
N GLN A 389 -25.18 -0.06 -15.91
CA GLN A 389 -24.24 0.42 -14.91
C GLN A 389 -23.79 1.84 -15.26
N LEU A 390 -23.99 2.80 -14.36
CA LEU A 390 -23.44 4.14 -14.50
C LEU A 390 -22.18 4.30 -13.63
N PRO A 391 -21.00 4.59 -14.21
CA PRO A 391 -19.84 5.03 -13.45
C PRO A 391 -20.13 6.37 -12.76
N VAL A 392 -20.05 6.39 -11.43
CA VAL A 392 -20.25 7.60 -10.61
C VAL A 392 -18.96 7.96 -9.88
N LEU A 393 -18.47 9.19 -10.08
CA LEU A 393 -17.21 9.67 -9.54
C LEU A 393 -17.45 10.79 -8.52
N GLY A 394 -17.04 10.56 -7.29
CA GLY A 394 -17.08 11.60 -6.25
C GLY A 394 -15.84 12.51 -6.30
N PHE A 395 -16.02 13.81 -6.14
CA PHE A 395 -14.92 14.76 -6.04
C PHE A 395 -14.36 14.76 -4.60
N ASN A 396 -13.08 14.42 -4.39
CA ASN A 396 -12.47 14.34 -3.04
C ASN A 396 -13.15 13.36 -2.04
N SER A 397 -14.03 12.49 -2.51
CA SER A 397 -14.94 11.76 -1.61
C SER A 397 -14.28 10.66 -0.77
N GLY A 398 -13.03 10.29 -1.04
CA GLY A 398 -12.30 9.26 -0.28
C GLY A 398 -12.00 9.63 1.17
N LYS A 399 -11.96 10.93 1.52
CA LYS A 399 -11.67 11.38 2.89
C LYS A 399 -12.90 11.94 3.61
N TYR A 400 -13.81 12.60 2.90
CA TYR A 400 -14.89 13.37 3.51
C TYR A 400 -16.28 12.86 3.10
N ASP A 401 -16.74 13.11 1.86
CA ASP A 401 -18.15 12.88 1.49
C ASP A 401 -18.58 11.43 1.69
N LEU A 402 -17.78 10.44 1.28
CA LEU A 402 -18.15 9.03 1.51
C LEU A 402 -18.25 8.71 3.00
N ASN A 403 -17.43 9.33 3.85
CA ASN A 403 -17.48 9.08 5.29
C ASN A 403 -18.74 9.66 5.93
N VAL A 404 -19.20 10.82 5.47
CA VAL A 404 -20.43 11.46 5.97
C VAL A 404 -21.68 10.78 5.40
N VAL A 405 -21.63 10.41 4.13
CA VAL A 405 -22.82 10.01 3.36
C VAL A 405 -23.07 8.50 3.41
N LYS A 406 -22.06 7.64 3.66
CA LYS A 406 -22.23 6.18 3.69
C LYS A 406 -23.36 5.71 4.60
N LYS A 407 -23.59 6.38 5.74
CA LYS A 407 -24.70 6.03 6.65
C LYS A 407 -26.09 6.17 5.99
N TYR A 408 -26.21 7.05 4.99
CA TYR A 408 -27.44 7.34 4.27
C TYR A 408 -27.55 6.55 2.95
N ILE A 409 -26.46 6.45 2.18
CA ILE A 409 -26.47 5.77 0.87
C ILE A 409 -26.40 4.25 1.00
N THR A 410 -25.62 3.69 1.93
CA THR A 410 -25.42 2.23 2.03
C THR A 410 -26.74 1.48 2.24
N PRO A 411 -27.67 1.92 3.12
CA PRO A 411 -28.98 1.28 3.23
C PRO A 411 -29.76 1.30 1.90
N LEU A 412 -29.73 2.42 1.16
CA LEU A 412 -30.44 2.56 -0.11
C LEU A 412 -29.89 1.60 -1.18
N LEU A 413 -28.56 1.41 -1.23
CA LEU A 413 -27.93 0.50 -2.18
C LEU A 413 -28.10 -0.98 -1.82
N LEU A 414 -28.30 -1.30 -0.53
CA LEU A 414 -28.48 -2.68 -0.06
C LEU A 414 -29.94 -3.16 -0.15
N ILE A 415 -30.91 -2.25 -0.19
CA ILE A 415 -32.33 -2.61 -0.30
C ILE A 415 -32.66 -3.26 -1.65
N ASP A 416 -31.94 -2.92 -2.72
CA ASP A 416 -32.08 -3.53 -4.05
C ASP A 416 -31.12 -4.71 -4.31
N GLY A 417 -30.28 -5.05 -3.33
CA GLY A 417 -29.38 -6.19 -3.36
C GLY A 417 -29.87 -7.31 -2.45
N GLN A 418 -30.67 -8.25 -2.98
CA GLN A 418 -30.75 -9.60 -2.41
C GLN A 418 -29.31 -10.18 -2.29
N PRO A 419 -29.04 -10.98 -1.24
CA PRO A 419 -27.71 -11.21 -0.65
C PRO A 419 -26.57 -11.61 -1.59
#